data_AF-G9KWU6-F1
#
_entry.id   AF-G9KWU6-F1
#
_cell.length_a   1.000
_cell.length_b   1.000
_cell.length_c   1.000
_cell.angle_alpha   90.00
_cell.angle_beta   90.00
_cell.angle_gamma   90.00
#
_symmetry.space_group_name_H-M   'P 1'
#
loop_
_entity.id
_entity.type
_entity.pdbx_description
1 polymer ?
#
loop_
_entity_poly.entity_id
_entity_poly.type
_entity_poly.pdbx_seq_one_letter_code
_entity_poly.pdbx_strand_id
1 'polypeptide(L)'
;VMKNWGVIGGIAAALAAGIYVIWGPITERKKRRKGLVPGLVNLGNTCFMNSLLQGLSACPAFIKWLEEFTTQYTRDQKEAPPHQYLSLTLLHLLK
;
A
#
# COMPACT_ATOMS: atom_id res chain seq x y z
N VAL A 1 15.23 -41.71 33.81
CA VAL A 1 14.16 -41.48 32.80
C VAL A 1 14.26 -40.10 32.11
N MET A 2 15.10 -39.15 32.55
CA MET A 2 15.14 -37.77 32.02
C MET A 2 16.25 -37.45 30.98
N LYS A 3 16.83 -38.45 30.30
CA LYS A 3 18.09 -38.24 29.56
C LYS A 3 17.94 -37.68 28.14
N ASN A 4 16.73 -37.70 27.56
CA ASN A 4 16.52 -37.37 26.14
C ASN A 4 15.64 -36.13 25.89
N TRP A 5 15.11 -35.50 26.94
CA TRP A 5 14.15 -34.40 26.81
C TRP A 5 14.77 -33.14 26.18
N GLY A 6 16.04 -32.85 26.48
CA GLY A 6 16.77 -31.73 25.87
C GLY A 6 17.01 -31.92 24.36
N VAL A 7 17.29 -33.16 23.93
CA VAL A 7 17.49 -33.49 22.51
C VAL A 7 16.18 -33.35 21.74
N ILE A 8 15.08 -33.85 22.31
CA ILE A 8 13.74 -33.73 21.71
C ILE A 8 13.34 -32.25 21.59
N GLY A 9 13.59 -31.44 22.62
CA GLY A 9 13.33 -30.00 22.60
C GLY A 9 14.17 -29.26 21.56
N GLY A 10 15.46 -29.60 21.43
CA GLY A 10 16.36 -29.00 20.44
C GLY A 10 15.94 -29.30 19.00
N ILE A 11 15.56 -30.55 18.70
CA ILE A 11 15.06 -30.94 17.37
C ILE A 11 13.77 -30.19 17.04
N ALA A 12 12.83 -30.11 17.99
CA ALA A 12 11.58 -29.39 17.80
C ALA A 12 11.81 -27.89 17.52
N ALA A 13 12.72 -27.26 18.26
CA ALA A 13 13.07 -25.85 18.06
C ALA A 13 13.71 -25.59 16.68
N ALA A 14 14.63 -26.46 16.25
CA ALA A 14 15.28 -26.34 14.94
C ALA A 14 14.28 -26.49 13.78
N LEU A 15 13.32 -27.42 13.88
CA LEU A 15 12.26 -27.59 12.89
C LEU A 15 11.34 -26.37 12.83
N ALA A 16 10.93 -25.84 13.98
CA ALA A 16 10.09 -24.64 14.05
C ALA A 16 10.78 -23.41 13.43
N ALA A 17 12.07 -23.21 13.75
CA ALA A 17 12.88 -22.14 13.16
C ALA A 17 13.05 -22.32 11.64
N GLY A 18 13.29 -23.55 11.18
CA GLY A 18 13.40 -23.87 9.75
C GLY A 18 12.11 -23.55 8.98
N ILE A 19 10.95 -23.97 9.50
CA ILE A 19 9.64 -23.67 8.90
C ILE A 19 9.40 -22.15 8.86
N TYR A 20 9.71 -21.44 9.94
CA TYR A 20 9.53 -19.98 10.03
C TYR A 20 10.40 -19.22 9.04
N VAL A 21 11.66 -19.63 8.84
CA VAL A 21 12.57 -18.97 7.88
C VAL A 21 12.16 -19.26 6.43
N ILE A 22 11.77 -20.51 6.11
CA ILE A 22 11.42 -20.90 4.74
C ILE A 22 10.06 -20.33 4.31
N TRP A 23 9.05 -20.39 5.19
CA TRP A 23 7.70 -19.91 4.86
C TRP A 23 7.51 -18.41 5.17
N GLY A 24 8.43 -17.83 5.95
CA GLY A 24 8.30 -16.49 6.51
C GLY A 24 7.22 -16.43 7.60
N PRO A 25 7.25 -15.41 8.48
CA PRO A 25 6.12 -15.14 9.36
C PRO A 25 4.84 -15.02 8.51
N ILE A 26 3.78 -15.74 8.92
CA ILE A 26 2.40 -15.34 8.63
C ILE A 26 2.19 -14.01 9.36
N THR A 27 2.80 -12.97 8.81
CA THR A 27 2.30 -11.63 9.01
C THR A 27 0.89 -11.68 8.48
N GLU A 28 -0.06 -11.22 9.27
CA GLU A 28 -1.41 -10.82 8.84
C GLU A 28 -1.24 -9.73 7.77
N ARG A 29 -0.75 -10.11 6.58
CA ARG A 29 -0.87 -9.30 5.40
C ARG A 29 -2.36 -9.30 5.17
N LYS A 30 -3.03 -8.23 5.63
CA LYS A 30 -4.43 -7.95 5.30
C LYS A 30 -4.61 -8.27 3.82
N LYS A 31 -5.13 -9.47 3.54
CA LYS A 31 -5.16 -10.01 2.19
C LYS A 31 -6.02 -9.03 1.42
N ARG A 32 -5.42 -8.28 0.48
CA ARG A 32 -6.14 -7.27 -0.30
C ARG A 32 -7.32 -8.00 -0.95
N ARG A 33 -8.53 -7.79 -0.42
CA ARG A 33 -9.71 -8.50 -0.92
C ARG A 33 -9.93 -7.97 -2.33
N LYS A 34 -9.99 -8.88 -3.31
CA LYS A 34 -10.25 -8.52 -4.70
C LYS A 34 -11.57 -7.74 -4.76
N GLY A 35 -11.57 -6.59 -5.43
CA GLY A 35 -12.74 -5.72 -5.55
C GLY A 35 -12.91 -4.67 -4.44
N LEU A 36 -12.04 -4.62 -3.42
CA LEU A 36 -12.05 -3.53 -2.44
C LEU A 36 -10.99 -2.47 -2.77
N VAL A 37 -11.38 -1.20 -2.66
CA VAL A 37 -10.47 -0.06 -2.73
C VAL A 37 -9.61 0.02 -1.46
N PRO A 38 -8.32 0.42 -1.57
CA PRO A 38 -7.47 0.57 -0.39
C PRO A 38 -7.97 1.73 0.49
N GLY A 39 -7.96 1.51 1.81
CA GLY A 39 -8.21 2.58 2.77
C GLY A 39 -7.00 3.50 2.92
N LEU A 40 -7.25 4.78 3.25
CA LEU A 40 -6.21 5.76 3.57
C LEU A 40 -6.01 5.83 5.09
N VAL A 41 -4.75 5.85 5.54
CA VAL A 41 -4.40 6.06 6.94
C VAL A 41 -4.78 7.48 7.35
N ASN A 42 -5.45 7.63 8.49
CA ASN A 42 -5.72 8.93 9.09
C ASN A 42 -4.53 9.37 9.95
N LEU A 43 -3.70 10.26 9.42
CA LEU A 43 -2.56 10.87 10.11
C LEU A 43 -3.00 12.05 11.00
N GLY A 44 -4.02 11.88 11.83
CA GLY A 44 -4.57 12.92 12.73
C GLY A 44 -5.22 14.09 11.97
N ASN A 45 -6.51 14.35 12.20
CA ASN A 45 -7.29 15.41 11.52
C ASN A 45 -7.29 15.34 9.96
N THR A 46 -6.83 14.24 9.36
CA THR A 46 -6.81 14.06 7.89
C THR A 46 -8.02 13.27 7.38
N CYS A 47 -8.95 12.87 8.25
CA CYS A 47 -10.16 12.14 7.85
C CYS A 47 -10.99 12.89 6.81
N PHE A 48 -11.10 14.22 6.91
CA PHE A 48 -11.78 15.05 5.91
C PHE A 48 -11.15 14.87 4.52
N MET A 49 -9.81 14.97 4.44
CA MET A 49 -9.07 14.79 3.20
C MET A 49 -9.21 13.36 2.67
N ASN A 50 -9.11 12.35 3.54
CA ASN A 50 -9.26 10.95 3.16
C ASN A 50 -10.64 10.67 2.55
N SER A 51 -11.71 11.18 3.16
CA SER A 51 -13.08 11.05 2.64
C SER A 51 -13.24 11.76 1.29
N LEU A 52 -12.64 12.94 1.14
CA LEU A 52 -12.65 13.69 -0.13
C LEU A 52 -11.92 12.93 -1.24
N LEU A 53 -10.70 12.44 -0.98
CA LEU A 53 -9.91 11.69 -1.96
C LEU A 53 -10.62 10.40 -2.38
N GLN A 54 -11.19 9.66 -1.43
CA GLN A 54 -11.96 8.45 -1.74
C GLN A 54 -13.20 8.80 -2.60
N GLY A 55 -13.91 9.88 -2.28
CA GLY A 55 -15.03 10.35 -3.10
C GLY A 55 -14.62 10.74 -4.53
N LEU A 56 -13.50 11.46 -4.69
CA LEU A 56 -12.97 11.83 -6.01
C LEU A 56 -12.50 10.61 -6.82
N SER A 57 -11.92 9.60 -6.16
CA SER A 57 -11.49 8.35 -6.83
C SER A 57 -12.66 7.57 -7.44
N ALA A 58 -13.85 7.69 -6.84
CA ALA A 58 -15.07 7.05 -7.31
C ALA A 58 -15.72 7.77 -8.51
N CYS A 59 -15.14 8.88 -9.01
CA CYS A 59 -15.66 9.68 -10.11
C CYS A 59 -14.81 9.50 -11.39
N PRO A 60 -15.18 8.59 -12.32
CA PRO A 60 -14.36 8.30 -13.51
C PRO A 60 -14.12 9.52 -14.41
N ALA A 61 -15.10 10.43 -14.51
CA ALA A 61 -14.97 11.66 -15.28
C ALA A 61 -13.88 12.58 -14.72
N PHE A 62 -13.77 12.67 -13.39
CA PHE A 62 -12.74 13.45 -12.73
C PHE A 62 -11.35 12.85 -12.97
N ILE A 63 -11.21 11.54 -12.86
CA ILE A 63 -9.94 10.84 -13.12
C ILE A 63 -9.50 11.04 -14.57
N LYS A 64 -10.42 10.91 -15.53
CA LYS A 64 -10.13 11.15 -16.95
C LYS A 64 -9.67 12.58 -17.21
N TRP A 65 -10.37 13.56 -16.64
CA TRP A 65 -9.97 14.96 -16.73
C TRP A 65 -8.58 15.20 -16.12
N LEU A 66 -8.28 14.60 -14.97
CA LEU A 66 -6.98 14.75 -14.30
C LEU A 66 -5.83 14.12 -15.12
N GLU A 67 -6.09 13.00 -15.81
CA GLU A 67 -5.15 12.34 -16.72
C GLU A 67 -4.87 13.20 -17.95
N GLU A 68 -5.91 13.75 -18.58
CA GLU A 68 -5.77 14.68 -19.70
C GLU A 68 -5.02 15.96 -19.29
N PHE A 69 -5.40 16.55 -18.16
CA PHE A 69 -4.73 17.72 -17.59
C PHE A 69 -3.25 17.44 -17.35
N THR A 70 -2.91 16.36 -16.68
CA THR A 70 -1.51 15.98 -16.42
C THR A 70 -0.73 15.77 -17.71
N THR A 71 -1.32 15.12 -18.71
CA THR A 71 -0.66 14.80 -19.99
C THR A 71 -0.40 16.05 -20.84
N GLN A 72 -1.33 16.99 -20.88
CA GLN A 72 -1.18 18.24 -21.64
C GLN A 72 0.02 19.06 -21.10
N TYR A 73 0.15 19.16 -19.78
CA TYR A 73 1.24 19.92 -19.17
C TYR A 73 2.62 19.26 -19.31
N THR A 74 2.71 17.92 -19.36
CA THR A 74 3.98 17.24 -19.66
C THR A 74 4.47 17.50 -21.09
N ARG A 75 3.56 17.77 -22.03
CA ARG A 75 3.92 18.04 -23.43
C ARG A 75 4.41 19.46 -23.67
N ASP A 76 3.92 20.43 -22.89
CA ASP A 76 4.20 21.86 -23.09
C ASP A 76 5.38 22.42 -22.25
N GLN A 77 5.90 21.67 -21.28
CA GLN A 77 6.96 22.14 -20.36
C GLN A 77 8.34 21.55 -20.71
N LYS A 78 9.32 22.43 -21.01
CA LYS A 78 10.74 22.09 -21.23
C LYS A 78 11.60 22.18 -19.94
N GLU A 79 11.04 22.71 -18.85
CA GLU A 79 11.64 22.91 -17.51
C GLU A 79 10.54 22.66 -16.44
N ALA A 80 10.87 22.20 -15.23
CA ALA A 80 9.88 21.74 -14.24
C ALA A 80 9.41 22.85 -13.25
N PRO A 81 8.14 23.30 -13.27
CA PRO A 81 7.61 24.26 -12.29
C PRO A 81 7.22 23.61 -10.95
N PRO A 82 7.26 24.39 -9.85
CA PRO A 82 7.10 23.90 -8.48
C PRO A 82 5.72 23.32 -8.13
N HIS A 83 4.67 23.61 -8.92
CA HIS A 83 3.30 23.15 -8.66
C HIS A 83 2.92 21.80 -9.29
N GLN A 84 3.84 21.14 -10.02
CA GLN A 84 3.60 19.85 -10.70
C GLN A 84 3.31 18.68 -9.75
N TYR A 85 3.76 18.76 -8.50
CA TYR A 85 3.66 17.62 -7.58
C TYR A 85 2.22 17.27 -7.21
N LEU A 86 1.29 18.24 -7.15
CA LEU A 86 -0.04 17.95 -6.64
C LEU A 86 -0.89 17.16 -7.63
N SER A 87 -1.02 17.60 -8.88
CA SER A 87 -1.84 16.90 -9.89
C SER A 87 -1.32 15.49 -10.17
N LEU A 88 0.01 15.33 -10.27
CA LEU A 88 0.67 14.03 -10.42
C LEU A 88 0.45 13.14 -9.20
N THR A 89 0.61 13.67 -7.99
CA THR A 89 0.37 12.91 -6.76
C THR A 89 -1.10 12.49 -6.66
N LEU A 90 -2.04 13.38 -6.98
CA LEU A 90 -3.46 13.05 -7.01
C LEU A 90 -3.75 11.96 -8.04
N LEU A 91 -3.21 12.05 -9.25
CA LEU A 91 -3.42 11.04 -10.28
C LEU A 91 -2.88 9.67 -9.84
N HIS A 92 -1.70 9.63 -9.21
CA HIS A 92 -1.13 8.39 -8.67
C HIS A 92 -1.88 7.84 -7.45
N LEU A 93 -2.49 8.70 -6.62
CA LEU A 93 -3.23 8.27 -5.45
C LEU A 93 -4.62 7.73 -5.79
N LEU A 94 -5.24 8.25 -6.85
CA LEU A 94 -6.64 7.97 -7.18
C LEU A 94 -6.83 6.85 -8.21
N LYS A 95 -5.76 6.40 -8.87
CA LYS A 95 -5.75 5.33 -9.88
C LYS A 95 -5.12 4.05 -9.33
#